data_AF-B4MPA5-F1
#
_entry.id   AF-B4MPA5-F1
#
_cell.length_a   1.000
_cell.length_b   1.000
_cell.length_c   1.000
_cell.angle_alpha   90.00
_cell.angle_beta   90.00
_cell.angle_gamma   90.00
#
_symmetry.space_group_name_H-M   'P 1'
#
loop_
_entity.id
_entity.type
_entity.pdbx_description
1 polymer ?
#
loop_
_entity_poly.entity_id
_entity_poly.type
_entity_poly.pdbx_seq_one_letter_code
_entity_poly.pdbx_strand_id
1 'polypeptide(L)'
;MPYDCVTTDEVNYQRYKSDRAEKTHNHWVRTLSWYPKEQASNYIRIDQIHHESRRQYGDKHFAKYAAQRRLNQRFRHSIVDERIRETLYEPLDQERFDDYKWPATTNGVYGSVKPTKLHFC
;
A
#
# COMPACT_ATOMS: atom_id res chain seq x y z
N MET A 1 33.58 25.05 -15.04
CA MET A 1 32.42 24.17 -15.24
C MET A 1 31.75 24.61 -16.53
N PRO A 2 31.45 23.72 -17.48
CA PRO A 2 30.68 24.12 -18.65
C PRO A 2 29.30 24.61 -18.19
N TYR A 3 28.79 25.67 -18.80
CA TYR A 3 27.46 26.17 -18.53
C TYR A 3 26.45 25.18 -19.10
N ASP A 4 25.56 24.64 -18.26
CA ASP A 4 24.40 23.88 -18.73
C ASP A 4 23.49 24.85 -19.50
N CYS A 5 23.65 24.90 -20.82
CA CYS A 5 22.82 25.72 -21.68
C CYS A 5 21.48 25.02 -21.89
N VAL A 6 20.48 25.43 -21.10
CA VAL A 6 19.10 24.95 -21.28
C VAL A 6 18.62 25.38 -22.66
N THR A 7 18.29 24.39 -23.49
CA THR A 7 17.79 24.63 -24.84
C THR A 7 16.36 25.13 -24.81
N THR A 8 15.96 25.91 -25.81
CA THR A 8 14.58 26.40 -25.94
C THR A 8 13.58 25.25 -26.01
N ASP A 9 13.97 24.14 -26.60
CA ASP A 9 13.13 22.95 -26.74
C ASP A 9 12.87 22.28 -25.38
N GLU A 10 13.88 22.20 -24.51
CA GLU A 10 13.71 21.72 -23.14
C GLU A 10 12.77 22.62 -22.34
N VAL A 11 12.89 23.95 -22.46
CA VAL A 11 11.97 24.89 -21.81
C VAL A 11 10.53 24.69 -22.31
N ASN A 12 10.34 24.57 -23.62
CA ASN A 12 9.02 24.37 -24.23
C ASN A 12 8.41 23.03 -23.82
N TYR A 13 9.21 21.97 -23.76
CA TYR A 13 8.78 20.66 -23.31
C TYR A 13 8.35 20.69 -21.83
N GLN A 14 9.12 21.35 -20.96
CA GLN A 14 8.74 21.50 -19.55
C GLN A 14 7.43 22.28 -19.39
N ARG A 15 7.25 23.38 -20.14
CA ARG A 15 5.99 24.15 -20.14
C ARG A 15 4.80 23.30 -20.57
N TYR A 16 4.96 22.51 -21.64
CA TYR A 16 3.91 21.60 -22.10
C TYR A 16 3.55 20.55 -21.02
N LYS A 17 4.55 19.97 -20.34
CA LYS A 17 4.30 19.02 -19.25
C LYS A 17 3.55 19.66 -18.09
N SER A 18 3.95 20.86 -17.67
CA SER A 18 3.29 21.61 -16.61
C SER A 18 1.83 21.93 -16.95
N ASP A 19 1.56 22.45 -18.16
CA ASP A 19 0.20 22.74 -18.64
C ASP A 19 -0.66 21.47 -18.69
N ARG A 20 -0.11 20.35 -19.16
CA ARG A 20 -0.84 19.08 -19.17
C ARG A 20 -1.14 18.56 -17.77
N ALA A 21 -0.18 18.66 -16.85
CA ALA A 21 -0.37 18.27 -15.45
C ALA A 21 -1.46 19.11 -14.78
N GLU A 22 -1.46 20.43 -15.01
CA GLU A 22 -2.46 21.35 -14.48
C GLU A 22 -3.87 21.02 -15.04
N LYS A 23 -3.99 20.80 -16.35
CA LYS A 23 -5.27 20.40 -16.96
C LYS A 23 -5.79 19.08 -16.41
N THR A 24 -4.92 18.09 -16.23
CA THR A 24 -5.30 16.81 -15.63
C THR A 24 -5.72 16.98 -14.17
N HIS A 25 -5.00 17.77 -13.39
CA HIS A 25 -5.34 18.07 -12.00
C HIS A 25 -6.70 18.77 -11.89
N ASN A 26 -6.91 19.84 -12.65
CA ASN A 26 -8.16 20.59 -12.66
C ASN A 26 -9.35 19.72 -13.09
N HIS A 27 -9.16 18.87 -14.10
CA HIS A 27 -10.18 17.91 -14.50
C HIS A 27 -10.52 16.94 -13.36
N TRP A 28 -9.50 16.34 -12.74
CA TRP A 28 -9.67 15.41 -11.62
C TRP A 28 -10.37 16.07 -10.43
N VAL A 29 -9.97 17.28 -10.04
CA VAL A 29 -10.62 18.02 -8.95
C VAL A 29 -12.09 18.27 -9.27
N ARG A 30 -12.43 18.61 -10.52
CA ARG A 30 -13.81 18.88 -10.92
C ARG A 30 -14.69 17.62 -10.96
N THR A 31 -14.15 16.48 -11.36
CA THR A 31 -14.96 15.27 -11.65
C THR A 31 -14.86 14.18 -10.59
N LEU A 32 -13.73 14.09 -9.89
CA LEU A 32 -13.35 12.95 -9.05
C LEU A 32 -12.92 13.34 -7.63
N SER A 33 -12.91 14.62 -7.26
CA SER A 33 -12.52 15.05 -5.90
C SER A 33 -13.38 14.44 -4.77
N TRP A 34 -14.61 14.05 -5.07
CA TRP A 34 -15.51 13.38 -4.12
C TRP A 34 -15.09 11.94 -3.83
N TYR A 35 -14.42 11.27 -4.76
CA TYR A 35 -14.16 9.83 -4.71
C TYR A 35 -13.33 9.40 -3.50
N PRO A 36 -12.19 10.05 -3.15
CA PRO A 36 -11.41 9.65 -1.98
C PRO A 36 -12.18 9.73 -0.67
N LYS A 37 -13.04 10.76 -0.52
CA LYS A 37 -13.88 10.95 0.67
C LYS A 37 -14.93 9.85 0.79
N GLU A 38 -15.63 9.55 -0.30
CA GLU A 38 -16.60 8.45 -0.34
C GLU A 38 -15.94 7.09 -0.16
N GLN A 39 -14.77 6.88 -0.75
CA GLN A 39 -14.00 5.65 -0.58
C GLN A 39 -13.60 5.44 0.88
N ALA A 40 -13.12 6.48 1.57
CA ALA A 40 -12.81 6.41 3.00
C ALA A 40 -14.05 6.11 3.86
N SER A 41 -15.17 6.79 3.60
CA SER A 41 -16.46 6.53 4.26
C SER A 41 -16.90 5.07 4.11
N ASN A 42 -16.81 4.55 2.89
CA ASN A 42 -17.16 3.16 2.60
C ASN A 42 -16.24 2.17 3.32
N TYR A 43 -14.91 2.42 3.34
CA TYR A 43 -13.97 1.55 4.06
C TYR A 43 -14.22 1.52 5.57
N ILE A 44 -14.54 2.66 6.18
CA ILE A 44 -14.91 2.72 7.60
C ILE A 44 -16.14 1.85 7.88
N ARG A 45 -17.11 1.84 6.96
CA ARG A 45 -18.35 1.09 7.12
C ARG A 45 -18.21 -0.43 6.91
N ILE A 46 -17.13 -0.90 6.28
CA ILE A 46 -16.93 -2.34 6.05
C ILE A 46 -16.96 -3.14 7.36
N ASP A 47 -16.34 -2.61 8.41
CA ASP A 47 -16.30 -3.28 9.72
C ASP A 47 -17.70 -3.40 10.34
N GLN A 48 -18.49 -2.33 10.24
CA GLN A 48 -19.90 -2.34 10.68
C GLN A 48 -20.73 -3.37 9.91
N ILE A 49 -20.62 -3.39 8.58
CA ILE A 49 -21.32 -4.36 7.71
C ILE A 49 -20.94 -5.79 8.09
N HIS A 50 -19.66 -6.03 8.41
CA HIS A 50 -19.17 -7.32 8.82
C HIS A 50 -19.75 -7.75 10.17
N HIS A 51 -19.80 -6.85 11.15
CA HIS A 51 -20.44 -7.10 12.45
C HIS A 51 -21.95 -7.35 12.32
N GLU A 52 -22.66 -6.54 11.53
CA GLU A 52 -24.08 -6.71 11.25
C GLU A 52 -24.36 -8.08 10.60
N SER A 53 -23.55 -8.45 9.60
CA SER A 53 -23.68 -9.73 8.90
C SER A 53 -23.46 -10.93 9.84
N ARG A 54 -22.46 -10.86 10.73
CA ARG A 54 -22.24 -11.90 11.74
C ARG A 54 -23.41 -12.01 12.71
N ARG A 55 -23.95 -10.87 13.16
CA ARG A 55 -25.10 -10.85 14.07
C ARG A 55 -26.37 -11.41 13.43
N GLN A 56 -26.64 -11.09 12.17
CA GLN A 56 -27.86 -11.48 11.47
C GLN A 56 -27.85 -12.95 11.01
N TYR A 57 -26.73 -13.43 10.48
CA TYR A 57 -26.65 -14.76 9.87
C TYR A 57 -25.93 -15.79 10.74
N GLY A 58 -25.28 -15.35 11.83
CA GLY A 58 -24.50 -16.20 12.72
C GLY A 58 -23.16 -16.61 12.12
N ASP A 59 -22.22 -16.98 13.00
CA ASP A 59 -20.83 -17.27 12.62
C ASP A 59 -20.69 -18.44 11.63
N LYS A 60 -21.60 -19.42 11.67
CA LYS A 60 -21.56 -20.58 10.77
C LYS A 60 -21.80 -20.20 9.30
N HIS A 61 -22.78 -19.34 9.03
CA HIS A 61 -23.05 -18.88 7.66
C HIS A 61 -21.97 -17.91 7.19
N PHE A 62 -21.48 -17.06 8.09
CA PHE A 62 -20.37 -16.17 7.81
C PHE A 62 -19.07 -16.92 7.48
N ALA A 63 -18.69 -17.91 8.29
CA ALA A 63 -17.52 -18.76 8.05
C ALA A 63 -17.63 -19.52 6.73
N LYS A 64 -18.84 -20.00 6.40
CA LYS A 64 -19.10 -20.65 5.10
C LYS A 64 -18.95 -19.66 3.94
N TYR A 65 -19.43 -18.43 4.06
CA TYR A 65 -19.24 -17.38 3.06
C TYR A 65 -17.76 -17.00 2.88
N ALA A 66 -17.04 -16.76 3.99
CA ALA A 66 -15.62 -16.44 4.00
C ALA A 66 -14.77 -17.57 3.38
N ALA A 67 -15.13 -18.84 3.66
CA ALA A 67 -14.50 -20.01 3.07
C ALA A 67 -14.82 -20.16 1.57
N GLN A 68 -16.07 -19.91 1.17
CA GLN A 68 -16.58 -20.27 -0.15
C GLN A 68 -16.13 -19.37 -1.29
N ARG A 69 -15.81 -18.08 -1.07
CA ARG A 69 -15.28 -17.21 -2.14
C ARG A 69 -14.93 -15.83 -1.58
N ARG A 70 -13.70 -15.35 -1.88
CA ARG A 70 -13.23 -13.95 -1.99
C ARG A 70 -12.16 -13.43 -1.02
N LEU A 71 -11.83 -14.11 0.07
CA LEU A 71 -10.62 -13.72 0.82
C LEU A 71 -9.39 -14.24 0.09
N ASN A 72 -8.58 -13.28 -0.39
CA ASN A 72 -7.25 -13.51 -0.94
C ASN A 72 -6.49 -14.44 0.02
N GLN A 73 -5.71 -15.40 -0.48
CA GLN A 73 -5.24 -16.55 0.31
C GLN A 73 -4.50 -16.13 1.61
N ARG A 74 -3.86 -14.96 1.59
CA ARG A 74 -3.25 -14.26 2.73
C ARG A 74 -4.17 -13.93 3.92
N PHE A 75 -5.49 -13.96 3.73
CA PHE A 75 -6.51 -13.63 4.74
C PHE A 75 -7.43 -14.81 5.07
N ARG A 76 -7.19 -15.98 4.47
CA ARG A 76 -7.86 -17.21 4.89
C ARG A 76 -7.20 -17.68 6.18
N HIS A 77 -7.75 -17.31 7.33
CA HIS A 77 -7.32 -17.86 8.60
C HIS A 77 -7.79 -19.31 8.71
N SER A 78 -6.85 -20.23 8.63
CA SER A 78 -7.02 -21.60 9.10
C SER A 78 -6.96 -21.59 10.63
N ILE A 79 -7.73 -22.45 11.30
CA ILE A 79 -7.66 -22.65 12.76
C ILE A 79 -6.25 -23.08 13.21
N VAL A 80 -5.44 -23.60 12.28
CA VAL A 80 -4.01 -23.89 12.51
C VAL A 80 -3.17 -22.61 12.56
N ASP A 81 -3.56 -21.54 11.87
CA ASP A 81 -2.84 -20.26 11.82
C ASP A 81 -2.97 -19.45 13.11
N GLU A 82 -4.04 -19.64 13.88
CA GLU A 82 -4.18 -19.02 15.22
C GLU A 82 -3.13 -19.57 16.19
N ARG A 83 -2.90 -20.90 16.16
CA ARG A 83 -1.82 -21.53 16.93
C ARG A 83 -0.43 -21.09 16.45
N ILE A 84 -0.24 -20.89 15.15
CA ILE A 84 1.02 -20.40 14.59
C ILE A 84 1.25 -18.91 14.96
N ARG A 85 0.20 -18.09 15.01
CA ARG A 85 0.28 -16.70 15.46
C ARG A 85 0.69 -16.60 16.93
N GLU A 86 0.15 -17.45 17.80
CA GLU A 86 0.58 -17.51 19.21
C GLU A 86 2.07 -17.87 19.34
N THR A 87 2.61 -18.72 18.46
CA THR A 87 4.06 -19.01 18.43
C THR A 87 4.91 -17.93 17.76
N LEU A 88 4.33 -17.08 16.90
CA LEU A 88 5.03 -15.98 16.21
C LEU A 88 5.07 -14.68 17.03
N TYR A 89 4.32 -14.59 18.14
CA TYR A 89 4.44 -13.54 19.15
C TYR A 89 5.62 -13.76 20.10
N GLU A 90 6.66 -14.48 19.68
CA GLU A 90 7.98 -14.16 20.22
C GLU A 90 8.28 -12.70 19.86
N PRO A 91 8.77 -11.89 20.81
CA PRO A 91 9.06 -10.49 20.55
C PRO A 91 9.97 -10.43 19.32
N LEU A 92 9.60 -9.57 18.37
CA LEU A 92 10.46 -9.22 17.25
C LEU A 92 11.78 -8.75 17.85
N ASP A 93 12.76 -9.66 17.92
CA ASP A 93 14.14 -9.28 18.16
C ASP A 93 14.44 -8.22 17.10
N GLN A 94 14.59 -6.99 17.58
CA GLN A 94 15.00 -5.86 16.78
C GLN A 94 16.35 -6.28 16.19
N GLU A 95 16.35 -6.69 14.91
CA GLU A 95 17.58 -6.87 14.16
C GLU A 95 18.30 -5.52 14.20
N ARG A 96 19.23 -5.40 15.14
CA ARG A 96 20.05 -4.22 15.34
C ARG A 96 20.93 -4.07 14.10
N PHE A 97 20.74 -2.97 13.38
CA PHE A 97 21.55 -2.59 12.22
C PHE A 97 22.94 -2.07 12.60
N ASP A 98 23.43 -2.34 13.82
CA ASP A 98 24.64 -1.73 14.36
C ASP A 98 25.90 -2.08 13.53
N ASP A 99 25.90 -3.21 12.81
CA ASP A 99 27.02 -3.68 12.00
C ASP A 99 26.84 -3.51 10.47
N TYR A 100 25.72 -2.92 10.00
CA TYR A 100 25.45 -2.85 8.56
C TYR A 100 26.11 -1.64 7.88
N LYS A 101 27.22 -1.88 7.18
CA LYS A 101 27.96 -0.85 6.44
C LYS A 101 27.38 -0.67 5.02
N TRP A 102 26.80 0.49 4.75
CA TRP A 102 26.27 0.82 3.42
C TRP A 102 27.37 0.86 2.34
N PRO A 103 27.15 0.26 1.16
CA PRO A 103 28.09 0.33 0.04
C PRO A 103 28.12 1.74 -0.58
N ALA A 104 29.28 2.12 -1.14
CA ALA A 104 29.44 3.40 -1.83
C ALA A 104 28.54 3.46 -3.07
N THR A 105 27.70 4.49 -3.15
CA THR A 105 26.61 4.62 -4.12
C THR A 105 27.12 4.77 -5.54
N THR A 106 26.93 3.74 -6.36
CA THR A 106 26.82 3.84 -7.82
C THR A 106 25.41 3.41 -8.23
N ASN A 107 24.89 3.95 -9.33
CA ASN A 107 23.48 3.77 -9.75
C ASN A 107 23.05 2.31 -9.98
N GLY A 108 23.98 1.35 -9.97
CA GLY A 108 23.70 -0.09 -10.04
C GLY A 108 23.38 -0.76 -8.69
N VAL A 109 23.34 -0.02 -7.59
CA VAL A 109 23.23 -0.58 -6.22
C VAL A 109 21.78 -0.55 -5.68
N TYR A 110 20.84 0.06 -6.42
CA TYR A 110 19.43 0.06 -6.06
C TYR A 110 18.88 -1.38 -6.06
N GLY A 111 18.44 -1.85 -4.88
CA GLY A 111 17.89 -3.20 -4.69
C GLY A 111 18.85 -4.23 -4.05
N SER A 112 20.08 -3.83 -3.71
CA SER A 112 21.04 -4.70 -3.01
C SER A 112 20.65 -4.99 -1.55
N VAL A 113 19.88 -4.10 -0.93
CA VAL A 113 19.37 -4.28 0.43
C VAL A 113 18.05 -5.02 0.38
N LYS A 114 17.98 -6.19 1.02
CA LYS A 114 16.73 -6.93 1.14
C LYS A 114 15.76 -6.13 2.04
N PRO A 115 14.50 -5.91 1.61
CA PRO A 115 13.51 -5.23 2.43
C PRO A 115 13.24 -6.01 3.71
N THR A 116 13.29 -5.32 4.85
CA THR A 116 12.96 -5.90 6.15
C THR A 116 11.46 -6.05 6.35
N LYS A 117 11.05 -6.76 7.41
CA LYS A 117 9.64 -6.95 7.77
C LYS A 117 8.85 -5.64 7.93
N LEU A 118 9.52 -4.52 8.25
CA LEU A 118 8.92 -3.18 8.29
C LEU A 118 8.44 -2.66 6.92
N HIS A 119 8.99 -3.17 5.82
CA HIS A 119 8.67 -2.73 4.46
C HIS A 119 7.47 -3.47 3.85
N PHE A 120 6.97 -4.51 4.52
CA PHE A 120 5.82 -5.29 4.06
C PHE A 120 4.64 -5.02 5.00
N CYS A 121 3.70 -4.17 4.54
CA CYS A 121 2.42 -3.91 5.20
C CYS A 121 1.39 -5.02 4.91
#